data_AF-J9GAR2-F1
#
_entry.id   AF-J9GAR2-F1
#
_cell.length_a   1.000
_cell.length_b   1.000
_cell.length_c   1.000
_cell.angle_alpha   90.00
_cell.angle_beta   90.00
_cell.angle_gamma   90.00
#
_symmetry.space_group_name_H-M   'P 1'
#
loop_
_entity.id
_entity.type
_entity.pdbx_description
1 polymer ?
#
loop_
_entity_poly.entity_id
_entity_poly.type
_entity_poly.pdbx_seq_one_letter_code
_entity_poly.pdbx_strand_id
1 'polypeptide(L)'
;MKSKAKISKIEVSSGAVAPREGVSLKKQNNPADLPIYLFKQGNNFEAYRFFGAHFEEQAGEEGVVFRTWAPHAKEVSVVGE
;
A
#
# COMPACT_ATOMS: atom_id res chain seq x y z
N MET A 1 13.47 -21.14 -18.32
CA MET A 1 12.48 -20.09 -18.64
C MET A 1 12.47 -19.11 -17.46
N LYS A 2 13.12 -17.95 -17.55
CA LYS A 2 13.14 -16.99 -16.41
C LYS A 2 11.89 -16.12 -16.52
N SER A 3 10.90 -16.42 -15.68
CA SER A 3 9.69 -15.60 -15.58
C SER A 3 10.08 -14.22 -15.06
N LYS A 4 9.95 -13.18 -15.88
CA LYS A 4 10.16 -11.80 -15.44
C LYS A 4 8.90 -11.36 -14.71
N ALA A 5 8.93 -11.37 -13.38
CA ALA A 5 7.88 -10.74 -12.59
C ALA A 5 7.86 -9.24 -12.93
N LYS A 6 6.71 -8.75 -13.42
CA LYS A 6 6.52 -7.34 -13.76
C LYS A 6 6.15 -6.60 -12.46
N ILE A 7 6.82 -5.48 -12.17
CA ILE A 7 6.40 -4.60 -11.07
C ILE A 7 5.07 -3.99 -11.50
N SER A 8 3.99 -4.39 -10.86
CA SER A 8 2.64 -3.92 -11.21
C SER A 8 2.31 -2.62 -10.49
N LYS A 9 2.74 -2.45 -9.23
CA LYS A 9 2.38 -1.26 -8.43
C LYS A 9 3.29 -1.03 -7.21
N ILE A 10 3.58 0.24 -6.92
CA ILE A 10 4.19 0.69 -5.66
C ILE A 10 3.15 1.53 -4.92
N GLU A 11 2.75 1.09 -3.73
CA GLU A 11 1.80 1.80 -2.87
C GLU A 11 2.55 2.40 -1.67
N VAL A 12 2.69 3.73 -1.69
CA VAL A 12 3.27 4.49 -0.58
C VAL A 12 2.14 5.08 0.23
N SER A 13 1.99 4.59 1.46
CA SER A 13 1.06 5.21 2.41
C SER A 13 1.76 6.36 3.13
N SER A 14 1.31 7.60 2.86
CA SER A 14 1.75 8.78 3.60
C SER A 14 0.86 9.02 4.81
N GLY A 15 1.44 9.58 5.88
CA GLY A 15 0.76 9.77 7.15
C GLY A 15 -0.27 10.90 7.21
N ALA A 16 -0.52 11.62 6.12
CA ALA A 16 -1.45 12.74 6.15
C ALA A 16 -2.92 12.29 6.01
N VAL A 17 -3.59 12.09 7.16
CA VAL A 17 -5.05 12.29 7.26
C VAL A 17 -5.25 13.39 8.29
N ALA A 18 -5.33 14.63 7.82
CA ALA A 18 -5.90 15.71 8.62
C ALA A 18 -7.43 15.60 8.51
N PRO A 19 -8.19 15.58 9.63
CA PRO A 19 -9.63 15.74 9.54
C PRO A 19 -9.92 17.17 9.07
N ARG A 20 -10.43 17.32 7.85
CA ARG A 20 -11.01 18.59 7.40
C ARG A 20 -12.51 18.50 7.62
N GLU A 21 -13.00 19.32 8.55
CA GLU A 21 -14.44 19.51 8.73
C GLU A 21 -15.08 19.90 7.40
N GLY A 22 -16.12 19.16 7.00
CA GLY A 22 -17.00 19.58 5.90
C GLY A 22 -16.84 18.91 4.53
N VAL A 23 -16.34 17.67 4.42
CA VAL A 23 -16.40 16.92 3.15
C VAL A 23 -17.30 15.69 3.29
N SER A 24 -18.38 15.65 2.52
CA SER A 24 -19.24 14.46 2.34
C SER A 24 -18.42 13.36 1.65
N LEU A 25 -17.86 12.46 2.46
CA LEU A 25 -17.09 11.31 1.97
C LEU A 25 -18.06 10.31 1.36
N LYS A 26 -18.12 10.23 0.02
CA LYS A 26 -18.48 8.96 -0.61
C LYS A 26 -17.44 7.95 -0.15
N LYS A 27 -17.79 7.12 0.83
CA LYS A 27 -16.93 6.07 1.40
C LYS A 27 -16.65 5.05 0.29
N GLN A 28 -15.59 5.27 -0.47
CA GLN A 28 -15.00 4.24 -1.30
C GLN A 28 -14.36 3.26 -0.31
N ASN A 29 -14.89 2.05 -0.21
CA ASN A 29 -14.27 0.99 0.61
C ASN A 29 -12.97 0.56 -0.07
N ASN A 30 -11.88 1.26 0.18
CA ASN A 30 -10.57 0.80 -0.24
C ASN A 30 -10.11 -0.29 0.74
N PRO A 31 -9.79 -1.51 0.30
CA PRO A 31 -9.31 -2.57 1.20
C PRO A 31 -8.07 -2.18 2.01
N ALA A 32 -7.34 -1.15 1.59
CA ALA A 32 -6.20 -0.59 2.33
C ALA A 32 -6.57 0.25 3.57
N ASP A 33 -7.80 0.76 3.69
CA ASP A 33 -8.16 1.73 4.73
C ASP A 33 -8.10 1.11 6.14
N LEU A 34 -8.62 -0.10 6.29
CA LEU A 34 -8.64 -0.80 7.58
C LEU A 34 -7.23 -1.23 8.05
N PRO A 35 -6.39 -1.87 7.21
CA PRO A 35 -5.00 -2.19 7.58
C PRO A 35 -4.18 -0.96 7.96
N ILE A 36 -4.32 0.15 7.23
CA ILE A 36 -3.61 1.41 7.52
C ILE A 36 -4.11 2.02 8.83
N TYR A 37 -5.42 2.01 9.07
CA TYR A 37 -6.00 2.51 10.32
C TYR A 37 -5.46 1.73 11.53
N LEU A 38 -5.52 0.40 11.49
CA LEU A 38 -5.01 -0.45 12.58
C LEU A 38 -3.50 -0.28 12.77
N PHE A 39 -2.74 -0.09 11.68
CA PHE A 39 -1.31 0.16 11.74
C PHE A 39 -0.99 1.48 12.43
N LYS A 40 -1.73 2.56 12.11
CA LYS A 40 -1.59 3.87 12.77
C LYS A 40 -1.92 3.82 14.27
N GLN A 41 -2.86 2.96 14.67
CA GLN A 41 -3.22 2.74 16.08
C GLN A 41 -2.21 1.86 16.83
N GLY A 42 -1.22 1.27 16.15
CA GLY A 42 -0.27 0.34 16.75
C GLY A 42 -0.87 -1.02 17.12
N ASN A 43 -2.07 -1.34 16.63
CA ASN A 43 -2.83 -2.55 16.98
C ASN A 43 -2.87 -3.58 15.83
N ASN A 44 -2.09 -3.36 14.76
CA ASN A 44 -2.02 -4.29 13.64
C ASN A 44 -0.87 -5.30 13.82
N PHE A 45 -1.14 -6.37 14.58
CA PHE A 45 -0.19 -7.48 14.76
C PHE A 45 0.11 -8.25 13.48
N GLU A 46 -0.75 -8.12 12.47
CA GLU A 46 -0.60 -8.76 11.15
C GLU A 46 -0.24 -7.75 10.05
N ALA A 47 0.42 -6.64 10.40
CA ALA A 47 0.79 -5.59 9.45
C ALA A 47 1.59 -6.12 8.25
N TYR A 48 2.35 -7.21 8.43
CA TYR A 48 3.11 -7.90 7.39
C TYR A 48 2.24 -8.54 6.29
N ARG A 49 0.95 -8.80 6.55
CA ARG A 49 0.02 -9.29 5.52
C ARG A 49 -0.35 -8.20 4.54
N PHE A 50 -0.28 -6.95 4.97
CA PHE A 50 -0.60 -5.79 4.14
C PHE A 50 0.65 -5.14 3.56
N PHE A 51 1.63 -4.78 4.40
CA PHE A 51 2.90 -4.20 3.95
C PHE A 51 3.86 -5.26 3.40
N GLY A 52 4.88 -4.83 2.65
CA GLY A 52 5.87 -5.71 2.04
C GLY A 52 5.62 -5.96 0.55
N ALA A 53 6.17 -7.06 0.04
CA ALA A 53 6.07 -7.47 -1.35
C ALA A 53 5.13 -8.67 -1.47
N HIS A 54 4.08 -8.55 -2.28
CA HIS A 54 3.07 -9.59 -2.46
C HIS A 54 2.84 -9.84 -3.95
N PHE A 55 2.68 -11.09 -4.35
CA PHE A 55 2.25 -11.43 -5.71
C PHE A 55 0.77 -11.12 -5.84
N GLU A 56 0.39 -10.38 -6.89
CA GLU A 56 -0.99 -9.99 -7.14
C GLU A 56 -1.22 -9.88 -8.64
N GLU A 57 -2.41 -10.28 -9.07
CA GLU A 57 -2.88 -10.05 -10.43
C GLU A 57 -3.63 -8.71 -10.48
N GLN A 58 -3.15 -7.76 -11.27
CA GLN A 58 -3.84 -6.49 -11.50
C GLN A 58 -4.14 -6.31 -12.97
N ALA A 59 -5.41 -6.06 -13.28
CA ALA A 59 -5.90 -5.86 -14.64
C ALA A 59 -5.51 -6.98 -15.63
N GLY A 60 -5.46 -8.23 -15.15
CA GLY A 60 -5.09 -9.39 -15.97
C GLY A 60 -3.59 -9.62 -16.12
N GLU A 61 -2.74 -8.83 -15.44
CA GLU A 61 -1.29 -9.02 -15.41
C GLU A 61 -0.85 -9.52 -14.03
N GLU A 62 -0.18 -10.68 -13.99
CA GLU A 62 0.52 -11.16 -12.80
C GLU A 62 1.75 -10.27 -12.52
N GLY A 63 1.87 -9.80 -11.29
CA GLY A 63 3.00 -8.98 -10.88
C GLY A 63 3.26 -9.03 -9.38
N VAL A 64 4.11 -8.11 -8.93
CA VAL A 64 4.40 -7.91 -7.51
C VAL A 64 4.00 -6.49 -7.12
N VAL A 65 3.22 -6.38 -6.06
CA VAL A 65 2.89 -5.11 -5.41
C VAL A 65 3.81 -4.89 -4.21
N PHE A 66 4.39 -3.70 -4.14
CA PHE A 66 5.21 -3.26 -3.02
C PHE A 66 4.46 -2.22 -2.20
N ARG A 67 4.18 -2.52 -0.94
CA ARG A 67 3.50 -1.63 0.00
C ARG A 67 4.46 -1.22 1.11
N THR A 68 4.68 0.08 1.27
CA THR A 68 5.54 0.60 2.33
C THR A 68 4.93 1.79 3.04
N TRP A 69 5.30 1.95 4.32
CA TRP A 69 5.01 3.12 5.13
C TRP A 69 6.22 4.04 5.12
N ALA A 70 6.09 5.20 4.48
CA ALA A 70 7.20 6.13 4.31
C ALA A 70 6.72 7.60 4.42
N PRO A 71 6.22 8.03 5.60
CA PRO A 71 5.56 9.33 5.77
C PRO A 71 6.48 10.54 5.61
N HIS A 72 7.80 10.33 5.73
CA HIS A 72 8.82 11.38 5.62
C HIS A 72 9.78 11.16 4.44
N ALA A 73 9.55 10.15 3.60
CA ALA A 73 10.39 9.91 2.45
C ALA A 73 10.12 10.95 1.35
N LYS A 74 11.20 11.47 0.74
CA LYS A 74 11.10 12.36 -0.42
C LYS A 74 10.71 11.60 -1.68
N GLU A 75 11.21 10.37 -1.83
CA GLU A 75 10.93 9.47 -2.94
C GLU A 75 11.07 8.01 -2.48
N VAL A 76 10.36 7.11 -3.13
CA VAL A 76 10.45 5.66 -2.93
C VAL A 76 10.57 4.98 -4.28
N SER A 77 11.59 4.15 -4.44
CA SER A 77 11.85 3.35 -5.64
C SER A 77 12.08 1.89 -5.28
N VAL A 78 11.61 0.97 -6.12
CA VAL A 78 11.92 -0.46 -6.02
C VAL A 78 13.12 -0.75 -6.92
N VAL A 79 14.15 -1.39 -6.37
CA VAL A 79 15.38 -1.74 -7.08
C VAL A 79 15.58 -3.25 -6.97
N GLY A 80 16.02 -3.89 -8.06
CA GLY A 80 16.30 -5.33 -8.15
C GLY A 80 17.28 -5.63 -9.27
N GLU A 81 17.81 -6.86 -9.31
CA GLU A 81 18.83 -7.34 -10.27
C GLU A 81 18.23 -7.89 -11.58
#